data_AF-A0A2K3MND3-F1
#
_entry.id   AF-A0A2K3MND3-F1
#
_cell.length_a   1.000
_cell.length_b   1.000
_cell.length_c   1.000
_cell.angle_alpha   90.00
_cell.angle_beta   90.00
_cell.angle_gamma   90.00
#
_symmetry.space_group_name_H-M   'P 1'
#
loop_
_entity.id
_entity.type
_entity.pdbx_description
1 polymer ?
#
loop_
_entity_poly.entity_id
_entity_poly.type
_entity_poly.pdbx_seq_one_letter_code
_entity_poly.pdbx_strand_id
1 'polypeptide(L)'
;MAIKFFGIKSDCIGNFSSMSYVAWLILLASGIGLIIYAGLAGEDVWKEFYQYCRESKFIHLTSIDFTLLSTLAPFWVYNDMTARKWFDKGSWLLPVSLIPLLGPSLYILLRPALSTSVIAQTPVESE
;
A
#
# COMPACT_ATOMS: atom_id res chain seq x y z
N MET A 1 11.15 17.19 -33.85
CA MET A 1 10.39 17.78 -32.72
C MET A 1 9.74 16.70 -31.82
N ALA A 2 9.27 15.57 -32.36
CA ALA A 2 8.67 14.47 -31.60
C ALA A 2 9.60 13.80 -30.55
N ILE A 3 10.91 13.71 -30.82
CA ILE A 3 11.90 13.10 -29.91
C ILE A 3 12.00 13.86 -28.57
N LYS A 4 11.86 15.20 -28.59
CA LYS A 4 11.91 16.03 -27.39
C LYS A 4 10.65 15.90 -26.52
N PHE A 5 9.50 15.60 -27.14
CA PHE A 5 8.23 15.43 -26.45
C PHE A 5 8.15 14.09 -25.71
N PHE A 6 8.76 13.04 -26.29
CA PHE A 6 8.88 11.74 -25.62
C PHE A 6 9.81 11.81 -24.41
N GLY A 7 10.97 12.48 -24.53
CA GLY A 7 11.90 12.70 -23.41
C GLY A 7 11.27 13.42 -22.22
N ILE A 8 10.52 14.51 -22.46
CA ILE A 8 9.82 15.26 -21.39
C ILE A 8 8.74 14.38 -20.72
N LYS A 9 8.04 13.53 -21.47
CA LYS A 9 7.02 12.62 -20.91
C LYS A 9 7.66 11.52 -20.05
N SER A 10 8.79 10.96 -20.48
CA SER A 10 9.56 9.95 -19.74
C SER A 10 10.16 10.51 -18.45
N ASP A 11 10.72 11.73 -18.48
CA ASP A 11 11.28 12.39 -17.30
C ASP A 11 10.19 12.79 -16.29
N CYS A 12 9.04 13.29 -16.77
CA CYS A 12 7.89 13.59 -15.90
C CYS A 12 7.29 12.32 -15.26
N ILE A 13 7.26 11.18 -15.97
CA ILE A 13 6.80 9.89 -15.43
C ILE A 13 7.82 9.32 -14.43
N GLY A 14 9.12 9.48 -14.69
CA GLY A 14 10.19 9.11 -13.75
C GLY A 14 10.14 9.91 -12.45
N ASN A 15 9.94 11.23 -12.54
CA ASN A 15 9.80 12.08 -11.35
C ASN A 15 8.46 11.87 -10.61
N PHE A 16 7.36 11.59 -11.32
CA PHE A 16 6.06 11.31 -10.71
C PHE A 16 6.08 9.97 -9.95
N SER A 17 6.70 8.94 -10.53
CA SER A 17 6.89 7.65 -9.85
C SER A 17 7.83 7.77 -8.64
N SER A 18 8.95 8.50 -8.77
CA SER A 18 9.85 8.85 -7.65
C SER A 18 9.13 9.55 -6.49
N MET A 19 8.33 10.59 -6.77
CA MET A 19 7.53 11.30 -5.76
C MET A 19 6.50 10.39 -5.08
N SER A 20 5.87 9.47 -5.82
CA SER A 20 4.92 8.52 -5.25
C SER A 20 5.58 7.51 -4.30
N TYR A 21 6.80 7.05 -4.59
CA TYR A 21 7.53 6.10 -3.72
C TYR A 21 7.95 6.72 -2.38
N VAL A 22 8.34 8.00 -2.38
CA VAL A 22 8.70 8.72 -1.15
C VAL A 22 7.50 8.77 -0.19
N ALA A 23 6.28 9.00 -0.71
CA ALA A 23 5.08 8.99 0.12
C ALA A 23 4.85 7.63 0.79
N TRP A 24 4.96 6.53 0.04
CA TRP A 24 4.81 5.18 0.59
C TRP A 24 5.89 4.84 1.62
N LEU A 25 7.14 5.29 1.43
CA LEU A 25 8.21 5.12 2.41
C LEU A 25 7.93 5.88 3.71
N ILE A 26 7.43 7.12 3.62
CA ILE A 26 7.04 7.90 4.80
C ILE A 26 5.90 7.20 5.55
N LEU A 27 4.88 6.70 4.84
CA LEU A 27 3.78 5.96 5.44
C LEU A 27 4.25 4.65 6.10
N LEU A 28 5.16 3.92 5.46
CA LEU A 28 5.75 2.71 6.01
C LEU A 28 6.55 3.02 7.29
N ALA A 29 7.42 4.04 7.26
CA ALA A 29 8.22 4.44 8.41
C ALA A 29 7.36 4.93 9.58
N SER A 30 6.33 5.74 9.29
CA SER A 30 5.35 6.19 10.28
C SER A 30 4.58 5.02 10.90
N GLY A 31 4.12 4.08 10.07
CA GLY A 31 3.44 2.87 10.54
C GLY A 31 4.31 2.02 11.46
N ILE A 32 5.58 1.80 11.10
CA ILE A 32 6.54 1.09 11.96
C ILE A 32 6.74 1.82 13.29
N GLY A 33 6.92 3.15 13.25
CA GLY A 33 7.09 3.98 14.45
C GLY A 33 5.90 3.88 15.41
N LEU A 34 4.67 3.92 14.88
CA LEU A 34 3.43 3.75 15.65
C LEU A 34 3.32 2.37 16.31
N ILE A 35 3.68 1.30 15.59
CA ILE A 35 3.64 -0.07 16.12
C ILE A 35 4.68 -0.24 17.24
N ILE A 36 5.90 0.27 17.06
CA ILE A 36 6.94 0.23 18.09
C ILE A 36 6.50 1.04 19.30
N TYR A 37 5.98 2.25 19.10
CA TYR A 37 5.48 3.09 20.18
C TYR A 37 4.37 2.40 20.99
N ALA A 38 3.40 1.79 20.31
CA ALA A 38 2.32 1.05 20.96
C ALA A 38 2.85 -0.19 21.69
N GLY A 39 3.77 -0.95 21.10
CA GLY A 39 4.35 -2.16 21.71
C GLY A 39 5.21 -1.87 22.94
N LEU A 40 5.82 -0.69 23.02
CA LEU A 40 6.58 -0.23 24.19
C LEU A 40 5.71 0.45 25.25
N ALA A 41 4.42 0.66 24.99
CA ALA A 41 3.51 1.29 25.95
C ALA A 41 3.26 0.37 27.16
N GLY A 42 3.18 0.98 28.35
CA GLY A 42 2.92 0.29 29.61
C GLY A 42 1.51 -0.32 29.68
N GLU A 43 1.33 -1.29 30.58
CA GLU A 43 0.06 -1.98 30.80
C GLU A 43 -1.07 -1.02 31.23
N ASP A 44 -0.73 0.01 31.99
CA ASP A 44 -1.62 1.08 32.45
C ASP A 44 -2.24 1.84 31.28
N VAL A 45 -1.44 2.21 30.29
CA VAL A 45 -1.90 2.91 29.07
C VAL A 45 -2.88 2.05 28.28
N TRP A 46 -2.59 0.75 28.16
CA TRP A 46 -3.49 -0.19 27.48
C TRP A 46 -4.83 -0.33 28.22
N LYS A 47 -4.80 -0.43 29.56
CA LYS A 47 -6.02 -0.49 30.37
C LYS A 47 -6.89 0.75 30.20
N GLU A 48 -6.28 1.93 30.21
CA GLU A 48 -6.97 3.21 30.00
C GLU A 48 -7.59 3.28 28.59
N PHE A 49 -6.85 2.86 27.56
CA PHE A 49 -7.38 2.74 26.21
C PHE A 49 -8.60 1.80 26.14
N TYR A 50 -8.54 0.62 26.74
CA TYR A 50 -9.69 -0.30 26.77
C TYR A 50 -10.90 0.28 27.51
N GLN A 51 -10.67 1.08 28.54
CA GLN A 51 -11.75 1.79 29.23
C GLN A 51 -12.39 2.83 28.31
N TYR A 52 -11.60 3.67 27.64
CA TYR A 52 -12.10 4.64 26.68
C TYR A 52 -12.80 4.00 25.48
N CYS A 53 -12.31 2.86 24.99
CA CYS A 53 -12.94 2.09 23.92
C CYS A 53 -14.35 1.59 24.27
N ARG A 54 -14.67 1.44 25.57
CA ARG A 54 -15.99 1.02 26.04
C ARG A 54 -16.89 2.22 26.35
N GLU A 55 -16.33 3.28 26.90
CA GLU A 55 -17.10 4.45 27.36
C GLU A 55 -17.36 5.46 26.23
N SER A 56 -16.41 5.65 25.32
CA SER A 56 -16.49 6.61 24.23
C SER A 56 -16.93 5.95 22.94
N LYS A 57 -18.11 6.34 22.45
CA LYS A 57 -18.63 5.91 21.13
C LYS A 57 -17.70 6.29 19.99
N PHE A 58 -16.96 7.40 20.11
CA PHE A 58 -16.03 7.86 19.09
C PHE A 58 -14.85 6.89 18.96
N ILE A 59 -14.17 6.59 20.06
CA ILE A 59 -12.99 5.71 20.08
C ILE A 59 -13.38 4.27 19.70
N HIS A 60 -14.58 3.84 20.11
CA HIS A 60 -15.13 2.55 19.72
C HIS A 60 -15.30 2.45 18.20
N LEU A 61 -15.95 3.45 17.58
CA LEU A 61 -16.26 3.44 16.15
C LEU A 61 -14.98 3.53 15.31
N THR A 62 -14.02 4.39 15.70
CA THR A 62 -12.73 4.48 14.99
C THR A 62 -11.90 3.19 15.09
N SER A 63 -11.99 2.47 16.21
CA SER A 63 -11.33 1.16 16.37
C SER A 63 -11.98 0.09 15.49
N ILE A 64 -13.31 0.13 15.34
CA ILE A 64 -14.03 -0.73 14.38
C ILE A 64 -13.63 -0.39 12.95
N ASP A 65 -13.64 0.89 12.58
CA ASP A 65 -13.22 1.34 11.24
C ASP A 65 -11.80 0.87 10.94
N PHE A 66 -10.87 1.02 11.89
CA PHE A 66 -9.50 0.54 11.76
C PHE A 66 -9.44 -0.99 11.55
N THR A 67 -10.18 -1.76 12.34
CA THR A 67 -10.21 -3.23 12.24
C THR A 67 -10.84 -3.70 10.93
N LEU A 68 -11.88 -3.00 10.47
CA LEU A 68 -12.55 -3.29 9.20
C LEU A 68 -11.63 -2.99 8.02
N LEU A 69 -11.00 -1.81 7.99
CA LEU A 69 -10.03 -1.43 6.95
C LEU A 69 -8.81 -2.36 6.96
N SER A 70 -8.37 -2.79 8.15
CA SER A 70 -7.33 -3.79 8.33
C SER A 70 -7.67 -5.12 7.67
N THR A 71 -8.88 -5.62 7.91
CA THR A 71 -9.34 -6.89 7.38
C THR A 71 -9.60 -6.80 5.86
N LEU A 72 -9.94 -5.62 5.35
CA LEU A 72 -10.18 -5.39 3.92
C LEU A 72 -8.88 -5.18 3.12
N ALA A 73 -7.78 -4.76 3.74
CA ALA A 73 -6.52 -4.52 3.06
C ALA A 73 -5.93 -5.78 2.35
N PRO A 74 -5.91 -6.97 2.98
CA PRO A 74 -5.49 -8.21 2.30
C PRO A 74 -6.32 -8.57 1.07
N PHE A 75 -7.61 -8.26 1.05
CA PHE A 75 -8.47 -8.53 -0.11
C PHE A 75 -7.99 -7.75 -1.34
N TRP A 76 -7.68 -6.46 -1.19
CA TRP A 76 -7.18 -5.63 -2.29
C TRP A 76 -5.80 -6.06 -2.75
N VAL A 77 -4.91 -6.36 -1.80
CA VAL A 77 -3.54 -6.81 -2.09
C VAL A 77 -3.56 -8.17 -2.81
N TYR A 78 -4.41 -9.11 -2.38
CA TYR A 78 -4.63 -10.40 -3.04
C TYR A 78 -5.09 -10.24 -4.50
N ASN A 79 -6.10 -9.41 -4.73
CA ASN A 79 -6.67 -9.22 -6.07
C ASN A 79 -5.63 -8.64 -7.05
N ASP A 80 -4.88 -7.62 -6.60
CA ASP A 80 -3.84 -7.01 -7.44
C ASP A 80 -2.65 -7.96 -7.68
N MET A 81 -2.26 -8.77 -6.69
CA MET A 81 -1.24 -9.82 -6.88
C MET A 81 -1.65 -10.84 -7.92
N THR A 82 -2.93 -11.24 -7.88
CA THR A 82 -3.49 -12.21 -8.84
C THR A 82 -3.49 -11.63 -10.25
N ALA A 83 -3.92 -10.38 -10.42
CA ALA A 83 -3.88 -9.68 -11.70
C ALA A 83 -2.46 -9.60 -12.31
N ARG A 84 -1.44 -9.55 -11.44
CA ARG A 84 -0.02 -9.49 -11.83
C ARG A 84 0.68 -10.84 -11.93
N LYS A 85 -0.01 -11.94 -11.61
CA LYS A 85 0.57 -13.28 -11.51
C LYS A 85 1.80 -13.30 -10.59
N TRP A 86 1.77 -12.52 -9.51
CA TRP A 86 2.88 -12.36 -8.57
C TRP A 86 2.65 -13.14 -7.26
N PHE A 87 2.00 -14.30 -7.35
CA PHE A 87 1.61 -15.07 -6.18
C PHE A 87 2.81 -15.77 -5.52
N ASP A 88 3.61 -16.49 -6.31
CA ASP A 88 4.70 -17.35 -5.81
C ASP A 88 5.74 -16.64 -4.93
N LYS A 89 5.94 -15.33 -5.17
CA LYS A 89 6.91 -14.50 -4.43
C LYS A 89 6.24 -13.55 -3.43
N GLY A 90 4.99 -13.16 -3.70
CA GLY A 90 4.30 -12.10 -2.97
C GLY A 90 3.37 -12.58 -1.85
N SER A 91 3.02 -13.88 -1.78
CA SER A 91 1.98 -14.37 -0.83
C SER A 91 2.23 -14.05 0.64
N TRP A 92 3.49 -13.89 1.07
CA TRP A 92 3.82 -13.52 2.45
C TRP A 92 3.37 -12.08 2.82
N LEU A 93 3.10 -11.23 1.82
CA LEU A 93 2.58 -9.88 2.04
C LEU A 93 1.10 -9.88 2.44
N LEU A 94 0.37 -10.97 2.20
CA LEU A 94 -1.03 -11.11 2.60
C LEU A 94 -1.22 -10.99 4.13
N PRO A 95 -0.53 -11.77 4.99
CA PRO A 95 -0.66 -11.57 6.43
C PRO A 95 -0.14 -10.20 6.88
N VAL A 96 0.91 -9.65 6.25
CA VAL A 96 1.44 -8.32 6.59
C VAL A 96 0.44 -7.21 6.25
N SER A 97 -0.39 -7.40 5.23
CA SER A 97 -1.47 -6.47 4.87
C SER A 97 -2.62 -6.39 5.86
N LEU A 98 -2.68 -7.31 6.83
CA LEU A 98 -3.56 -7.19 8.00
C LEU A 98 -3.05 -6.17 9.03
N ILE A 99 -1.93 -5.53 8.77
CA ILE A 99 -1.48 -4.36 9.54
C ILE A 99 -1.80 -3.14 8.67
N PRO A 100 -2.81 -2.33 9.05
CA PRO A 100 -3.20 -1.16 8.30
C PRO A 100 -2.00 -0.25 8.07
N LEU A 101 -1.99 0.43 6.92
CA LEU A 101 -0.89 1.29 6.45
C LEU A 101 0.39 0.52 6.10
N LEU A 102 0.88 -0.36 6.97
CA LEU A 102 2.15 -1.07 6.82
C LEU A 102 2.14 -1.97 5.58
N GLY A 103 1.20 -2.92 5.51
CA GLY A 103 1.24 -3.91 4.45
C GLY A 103 0.85 -3.39 3.07
N PRO A 104 -0.16 -2.51 2.90
CA PRO A 104 -0.40 -1.86 1.60
C PRO A 104 0.78 -1.01 1.13
N SER A 105 1.46 -0.29 2.03
CA SER A 105 2.63 0.53 1.66
C SER A 105 3.81 -0.36 1.23
N LEU A 106 4.10 -1.40 2.02
CA LEU A 106 5.15 -2.37 1.70
C LEU A 106 4.85 -3.12 0.39
N TYR A 107 3.57 -3.44 0.16
CA TYR A 107 3.12 -4.07 -1.07
C TYR A 107 3.42 -3.20 -2.30
N ILE A 108 3.04 -1.93 -2.27
CA ILE A 108 3.28 -1.01 -3.40
C ILE A 108 4.78 -0.82 -3.66
N LEU A 109 5.61 -0.84 -2.62
CA LEU A 109 7.07 -0.72 -2.74
C LEU A 109 7.74 -1.93 -3.40
N LEU A 110 7.26 -3.14 -3.11
CA LEU A 110 7.88 -4.40 -3.56
C LEU A 110 7.25 -4.97 -4.83
N ARG A 111 6.04 -4.53 -5.17
CA ARG A 111 5.26 -5.01 -6.29
C ARG A 111 5.97 -4.74 -7.63
N PRO A 112 6.05 -5.73 -8.54
CA PRO A 112 6.62 -5.56 -9.87
C PRO A 112 5.89 -4.47 -10.66
N ALA A 113 6.61 -3.61 -11.39
CA ALA A 113 5.99 -2.67 -12.33
C ALA A 113 5.24 -3.41 -13.45
N LEU A 114 4.14 -2.85 -13.95
CA LEU A 114 3.46 -3.43 -15.12
C LEU A 114 4.34 -3.25 -16.34
N SER A 115 4.63 -4.36 -17.03
CA SER A 115 5.31 -4.32 -18.31
C SER A 115 4.47 -3.55 -19.32
N THR A 116 4.94 -2.39 -19.79
CA THR A 116 4.36 -1.59 -20.90
C THR A 116 4.44 -2.29 -22.27
N SER A 117 4.51 -3.62 -22.31
CA SER A 117 4.71 -4.40 -23.53
C SER A 117 3.42 -4.71 -24.31
N VAL A 118 2.25 -4.26 -23.84
CA VAL A 118 0.95 -4.63 -24.46
C VAL A 118 0.39 -3.55 -25.41
N ILE A 119 0.90 -2.31 -25.36
CA ILE A 119 0.37 -1.23 -26.23
C ILE A 119 1.03 -1.22 -27.62
N ALA A 120 2.11 -1.99 -27.84
CA ALA A 120 2.78 -2.10 -29.13
C ALA A 120 2.21 -3.21 -30.03
N GLN A 121 0.97 -3.67 -29.79
CA GLN A 121 0.23 -4.42 -30.81
C GLN A 121 -0.43 -3.41 -31.75
N THR A 122 0.41 -2.84 -32.62
CA THR A 122 0.01 -2.33 -33.92
C THR A 122 -0.93 -3.32 -34.60
N PRO A 123 -2.12 -2.91 -35.07
CA PRO A 123 -2.69 -3.50 -36.25
C PRO A 123 -1.86 -2.95 -37.42
N VAL A 124 -0.86 -3.72 -37.85
CA VAL A 124 -0.23 -3.56 -39.16
C VAL A 124 -0.73 -4.70 -40.04
N GLU A 125 -1.23 -4.30 -41.21
CA GLU A 125 -1.59 -5.08 -42.41
C GLU A 125 -2.87 -5.93 -42.34
N SER A 126 -3.68 -6.00 -43.40
CA SER A 126 -3.36 -5.91 -44.84
C SER A 126 -4.60 -5.56 -45.69
N GLU A 127 -4.36 -4.81 -46.78
CA GLU A 127 -5.15 -4.58 -48.02
C GLU A 127 -6.69 -4.41 -47.95
#